data_AF-A0AAV8V9T2-F1
#
_entry.id   AF-A0AAV8V9T2-F1
#
_cell.length_a   1.000
_cell.length_b   1.000
_cell.length_c   1.000
_cell.angle_alpha   90.00
_cell.angle_beta   90.00
_cell.angle_gamma   90.00
#
_symmetry.space_group_name_H-M   'P 1'
#
loop_
_entity.id
_entity.type
_entity.pdbx_description
1 polymer ?
#
loop_
_entity_poly.entity_id
_entity_poly.type
_entity_poly.pdbx_seq_one_letter_code
_entity_poly.pdbx_strand_id
1 'polypeptide(L)'
;MLNRILKIKEAVVATLALVNRDLNTLGESDWLEIKQATDVLWVFNEVTVELCAEKSVSLSKILYFIKVMRKHLSADKFSPEKLSPYCSMMVTKLHEQLNERFDRYEDNELIT
;
A
#
# COMPACT_ATOMS: atom_id res chain seq x y z
N MET A 1 -10.63 -2.99 -0.62
CA MET A 1 -11.61 -2.74 -1.72
C MET A 1 -10.96 -2.74 -3.10
N LEU A 2 -9.84 -2.04 -3.31
CA LEU A 2 -9.14 -2.00 -4.61
C LEU A 2 -8.78 -3.39 -5.15
N ASN A 3 -8.19 -4.26 -4.32
CA ASN A 3 -7.92 -5.66 -4.68
C ASN A 3 -9.19 -6.41 -5.14
N ARG A 4 -10.34 -6.13 -4.52
CA ARG A 4 -11.62 -6.73 -4.94
C ARG A 4 -12.01 -6.25 -6.33
N ILE A 5 -11.93 -4.94 -6.57
CA ILE A 5 -12.25 -4.33 -7.86
C ILE A 5 -11.35 -4.88 -8.98
N LEU A 6 -10.05 -5.07 -8.71
CA LEU A 6 -9.13 -5.73 -9.66
C LEU A 6 -9.56 -7.16 -10.00
N LYS A 7 -9.95 -7.96 -9.00
CA LYS A 7 -10.41 -9.35 -9.21
C LYS A 7 -11.69 -9.44 -10.04
N ILE A 8 -12.50 -8.39 -10.07
CA ILE A 8 -13.74 -8.34 -10.86
C ILE A 8 -13.66 -7.32 -12.02
N LYS A 9 -12.44 -6.99 -12.49
CA LYS A 9 -12.19 -5.98 -13.54
C LYS A 9 -13.17 -6.12 -14.72
N GLU A 10 -13.25 -7.31 -15.31
CA GLU A 10 -14.09 -7.56 -16.48
C GLU A 10 -15.58 -7.30 -16.22
N ALA A 11 -16.08 -7.73 -15.06
CA ALA A 11 -17.47 -7.48 -14.68
C ALA A 11 -17.74 -5.99 -14.46
N VAL A 12 -16.78 -5.25 -13.88
CA VAL A 12 -16.87 -3.80 -13.70
C VAL A 12 -16.87 -3.09 -15.04
N VAL A 13 -15.94 -3.41 -15.94
CA VAL A 13 -15.86 -2.82 -17.29
C VAL A 13 -17.14 -3.08 -18.09
N ALA A 14 -17.62 -4.34 -18.12
CA ALA A 14 -18.85 -4.69 -18.82
C ALA A 14 -20.08 -3.95 -18.25
N THR A 15 -20.19 -3.87 -16.93
CA THR A 15 -21.32 -3.18 -16.28
C THR A 15 -21.27 -1.68 -16.55
N LEU A 16 -20.09 -1.05 -16.47
CA LEU A 16 -19.93 0.38 -16.79
C LEU A 16 -20.32 0.68 -18.24
N ALA A 17 -19.89 -0.16 -19.18
CA ALA A 17 -20.25 -0.01 -20.60
C ALA A 17 -21.78 -0.14 -20.85
N LEU A 18 -22.48 -0.94 -20.05
CA LEU A 18 -23.93 -1.12 -20.16
C LEU A 18 -24.72 0.01 -19.49
N VAL A 19 -24.31 0.43 -18.30
CA VAL A 19 -25.07 1.36 -17.44
C VAL A 19 -24.82 2.81 -17.81
N ASN A 20 -23.63 3.16 -18.30
CA ASN A 20 -23.32 4.54 -18.66
C ASN A 20 -22.33 4.63 -19.84
N ARG A 21 -22.88 4.60 -21.06
CA ARG A 21 -22.10 4.63 -22.32
C ARG A 21 -21.30 5.93 -22.51
N ASP A 22 -21.72 7.02 -21.87
CA ASP A 22 -21.11 8.34 -22.00
C ASP A 22 -20.06 8.62 -20.91
N LEU A 23 -19.92 7.73 -19.92
CA LEU A 23 -18.85 7.86 -18.93
C LEU A 23 -17.53 7.47 -19.62
N ASN A 24 -16.50 8.33 -19.53
CA ASN A 24 -15.13 7.93 -19.82
C ASN A 24 -14.83 6.68 -18.99
N THR A 25 -14.79 5.53 -19.66
CA THR A 25 -14.58 4.23 -19.00
C THR A 25 -13.18 4.19 -18.41
N LEU A 26 -13.02 3.49 -17.27
CA LEU A 26 -11.72 3.22 -16.68
C LEU A 26 -10.78 2.60 -17.72
N GLY A 27 -9.76 3.36 -18.12
CA GLY A 27 -8.77 2.95 -19.11
C GLY A 27 -7.70 2.06 -18.49
N GLU A 28 -6.83 1.49 -19.33
CA GLU A 28 -5.73 0.64 -18.85
C GLU A 28 -4.79 1.37 -17.87
N SER A 29 -4.62 2.69 -18.02
CA SER A 29 -3.88 3.52 -17.07
C SER A 29 -4.48 3.50 -15.67
N ASP A 30 -5.81 3.58 -15.56
CA ASP A 30 -6.52 3.59 -14.29
C ASP A 30 -6.40 2.24 -13.59
N TRP A 31 -6.54 1.16 -14.36
CA TRP A 31 -6.34 -0.21 -13.85
C TRP A 31 -4.92 -0.47 -13.40
N LEU A 32 -3.93 0.05 -14.14
CA LEU A 32 -2.52 -0.01 -13.74
C LEU A 32 -2.28 0.74 -12.43
N GLU A 33 -2.84 1.94 -12.28
CA GLU A 33 -2.72 2.73 -11.06
C GLU A 33 -3.39 2.04 -9.86
N ILE A 34 -4.59 1.49 -10.02
CA ILE A 34 -5.27 0.71 -8.97
C ILE A 34 -4.42 -0.49 -8.54
N LYS A 35 -3.78 -1.17 -9.50
CA LYS A 35 -2.88 -2.30 -9.23
C LYS A 35 -1.66 -1.85 -8.44
N GLN A 36 -0.97 -0.82 -8.91
CA GLN A 36 0.20 -0.27 -8.23
C GLN A 36 -0.14 0.17 -6.80
N ALA A 37 -1.26 0.87 -6.60
CA ALA A 37 -1.72 1.27 -5.28
C ALA A 37 -2.01 0.07 -4.38
N THR A 38 -2.64 -0.98 -4.92
CA THR A 38 -2.90 -2.22 -4.18
C THR A 38 -1.60 -2.90 -3.77
N ASP A 39 -0.60 -2.95 -4.64
CA ASP A 39 0.70 -3.58 -4.38
C ASP A 39 1.50 -2.80 -3.32
N VAL A 40 1.47 -1.47 -3.35
CA VAL A 40 2.09 -0.61 -2.35
C VAL A 40 1.45 -0.84 -0.97
N LEU A 41 0.12 -0.81 -0.90
CA LEU A 41 -0.63 -0.91 0.35
C LEU A 41 -0.70 -2.33 0.93
N TRP A 42 -0.35 -3.36 0.16
CA TRP A 42 -0.47 -4.76 0.58
C TRP A 42 0.23 -5.04 1.91
N VAL A 43 1.48 -4.61 2.09
CA VAL A 43 2.24 -4.88 3.33
C VAL A 43 1.57 -4.28 4.57
N PHE A 44 0.95 -3.10 4.44
CA PHE A 44 0.25 -2.43 5.54
C PHE A 44 -1.01 -3.20 5.94
N ASN A 45 -1.72 -3.78 4.97
CA ASN A 45 -2.86 -4.65 5.25
C ASN A 45 -2.41 -5.89 6.04
N GLU A 46 -1.35 -6.57 5.59
CA GLU A 46 -0.85 -7.78 6.26
C GLU A 46 -0.39 -7.48 7.69
N VAL A 47 0.38 -6.41 7.88
CA VAL A 47 0.81 -5.96 9.22
C VAL A 47 -0.38 -5.62 10.10
N THR A 48 -1.39 -4.93 9.57
CA THR A 48 -2.60 -4.57 10.34
C THR A 48 -3.37 -5.82 10.75
N VAL A 49 -3.60 -6.77 9.85
CA VAL A 49 -4.30 -8.02 10.14
C VAL A 49 -3.58 -8.81 11.22
N GLU A 50 -2.26 -8.93 11.11
CA GLU A 50 -1.43 -9.66 12.05
C GLU A 50 -1.42 -9.01 13.45
N LEU A 51 -1.33 -7.68 13.51
CA LEU A 51 -1.43 -6.93 14.78
C LEU A 51 -2.82 -7.03 15.41
N CYS A 52 -3.89 -7.02 14.61
CA CYS A 52 -5.26 -7.15 15.09
C CYS A 52 -5.61 -8.57 15.55
N ALA A 53 -4.89 -9.60 15.08
CA ALA A 53 -5.10 -10.98 15.49
C ALA A 53 -4.55 -11.28 16.89
N GLU A 54 -3.62 -10.47 17.40
CA GLU A 54 -2.97 -10.67 18.69
C GLU A 54 -3.67 -9.94 19.84
N LYS A 55 -3.75 -10.62 21.00
CA LYS A 55 -4.27 -10.01 22.24
C LYS A 55 -3.31 -8.98 22.84
N SER A 56 -2.02 -9.12 22.58
CA SER A 56 -0.96 -8.24 23.04
C SER A 56 0.22 -8.30 22.08
N VAL A 57 0.75 -7.15 21.67
CA VAL A 57 1.86 -7.06 20.71
C VAL A 57 3.10 -6.58 21.44
N SER A 58 4.21 -7.30 21.29
CA SER A 58 5.50 -6.87 21.85
C SER A 58 6.13 -5.74 21.03
N LEU A 59 6.95 -4.91 21.69
CA LEU A 59 7.70 -3.85 21.01
C LEU A 59 8.66 -4.41 19.94
N SER A 60 9.29 -5.55 20.21
CA SER A 60 10.15 -6.24 19.24
C SER A 60 9.42 -6.61 17.94
N LYS A 61 8.15 -7.02 18.03
CA LYS A 61 7.31 -7.33 16.87
C LYS A 61 6.94 -6.07 16.09
N ILE A 62 6.63 -4.97 16.79
CA ILE A 62 6.36 -3.67 16.17
C ILE A 62 7.59 -3.19 15.37
N LEU A 63 8.78 -3.23 15.97
CA LEU A 63 10.03 -2.85 15.31
C LEU A 63 10.32 -3.71 14.08
N TYR A 64 10.06 -5.01 14.16
CA TYR A 64 10.18 -5.91 13.01
C TYR A 64 9.25 -5.48 11.85
N PHE A 65 7.98 -5.18 12.13
CA PHE A 65 7.04 -4.75 11.09
C PHE A 65 7.39 -3.40 10.48
N ILE A 66 7.90 -2.44 11.27
CA ILE A 66 8.38 -1.17 10.75
C ILE A 66 9.51 -1.42 9.73
N LYS A 67 10.47 -2.29 10.04
CA LYS A 67 11.56 -2.67 9.12
C LYS A 67 11.04 -3.35 7.86
N VAL A 68 10.05 -4.24 7.98
CA VAL A 68 9.42 -4.91 6.83
C VAL A 68 8.71 -3.91 5.92
N MET A 69 7.93 -2.98 6.50
CA MET A 69 7.22 -1.94 5.73
C MET A 69 8.19 -0.99 5.03
N ARG A 70 9.25 -0.53 5.72
CA ARG A 70 10.32 0.30 5.13
C ARG A 70 10.97 -0.43 3.95
N LYS A 71 11.41 -1.68 4.15
CA LYS A 71 12.01 -2.50 3.10
C LYS A 71 11.09 -2.70 1.89
N HIS A 72 9.79 -2.89 2.12
CA HIS A 72 8.81 -3.01 1.04
C HIS A 72 8.72 -1.71 0.23
N LEU A 73 8.60 -0.55 0.88
CA LEU A 73 8.52 0.74 0.19
C LEU A 73 9.80 1.11 -0.57
N SER A 74 10.97 0.68 -0.09
CA SER A 74 12.25 0.91 -0.77
C SER A 74 12.54 -0.09 -1.91
N ALA A 75 11.61 -1.00 -2.24
CA ALA A 75 11.81 -1.95 -3.31
C ALA A 75 11.88 -1.25 -4.69
N ASP A 76 12.79 -1.70 -5.56
CA ASP A 76 13.03 -1.11 -6.88
C ASP A 76 11.78 -1.01 -7.77
N LYS A 77 10.81 -1.93 -7.61
CA LYS A 77 9.52 -1.88 -8.33
C LYS A 77 8.65 -0.66 -7.98
N PHE A 78 8.95 0.03 -6.89
CA PHE A 78 8.27 1.24 -6.44
C PHE A 78 9.10 2.51 -6.67
N SER A 79 10.10 2.44 -7.54
CA SER A 79 10.83 3.63 -7.97
C SER A 79 9.91 4.61 -8.72
N PRO A 80 10.15 5.93 -8.63
CA PRO A 80 9.31 6.94 -9.26
C PRO A 80 9.15 6.76 -10.78
N GLU A 81 10.13 6.17 -11.45
CA GLU A 81 10.13 5.92 -12.90
C GLU A 81 9.19 4.78 -13.31
N LYS A 82 8.87 3.86 -12.38
CA LYS A 82 8.05 2.66 -12.63
C LYS A 82 6.61 2.81 -12.15
N LEU A 83 6.34 3.85 -11.38
CA LEU A 83 5.03 4.13 -10.80
C LEU A 83 4.31 5.25 -11.52
N SER A 84 2.97 5.20 -11.49
CA SER A 84 2.14 6.36 -11.79
C SER A 84 2.48 7.52 -10.83
N PRO A 85 2.31 8.79 -11.25
CA PRO A 85 2.64 9.94 -10.42
C PRO A 85 1.99 9.91 -9.03
N TYR A 86 0.71 9.52 -8.95
CA TYR A 86 -0.01 9.39 -7.69
C TYR A 86 0.52 8.26 -6.80
N CYS A 87 0.87 7.10 -7.38
CA CYS A 87 1.47 6.01 -6.61
C CYS A 87 2.87 6.37 -6.10
N SER A 88 3.66 7.07 -6.90
CA SER A 88 4.98 7.59 -6.49
C SER A 88 4.84 8.55 -5.30
N MET A 89 3.93 9.52 -5.38
CA MET A 89 3.62 10.43 -4.26
C MET A 89 3.15 9.68 -3.01
N MET A 90 2.32 8.64 -3.18
CA MET A 90 1.87 7.81 -2.06
C MET A 90 3.04 7.08 -1.39
N VAL A 91 3.95 6.48 -2.15
CA VAL A 91 5.14 5.81 -1.60
C VAL A 91 5.99 6.79 -0.81
N THR A 92 6.29 7.97 -1.36
CA THR A 92 7.04 9.02 -0.67
C THR A 92 6.37 9.41 0.64
N LYS A 93 5.06 9.69 0.61
CA LYS A 93 4.32 10.10 1.80
C LYS A 93 4.23 8.99 2.85
N LEU A 94 4.09 7.73 2.44
CA LEU A 94 4.11 6.59 3.37
C LEU A 94 5.49 6.42 4.01
N HIS A 95 6.56 6.65 3.25
CA HIS A 95 7.93 6.59 3.75
C HIS A 95 8.21 7.70 4.77
N GLU A 96 7.76 8.92 4.48
CA GLU A 96 7.82 10.06 5.41
C GLU A 96 7.05 9.77 6.70
N GLN A 97 5.81 9.27 6.59
CA GLN A 97 4.99 8.97 7.76
C GLN A 97 5.54 7.82 8.62
N LEU A 98 6.17 6.82 8.00
CA LEU A 98 6.87 5.77 8.74
C LEU A 98 8.06 6.34 9.53
N ASN A 99 8.84 7.23 8.92
CA ASN A 99 9.99 7.84 9.60
C ASN A 99 9.55 8.80 10.70
N GLU A 100 8.62 9.71 10.41
CA GLU A 100 8.10 10.69 11.38
C GLU A 100 7.53 10.00 12.63
N ARG A 101 6.82 8.89 12.46
CA ARG A 101 6.20 8.15 13.57
C ARG A 101 7.16 7.25 14.31
N PHE A 102 8.15 6.67 13.63
CA PHE A 102 8.90 5.54 14.17
C PHE A 102 10.42 5.72 14.30
N ASP A 103 11.01 6.82 13.81
CA ASP A 103 12.46 7.07 13.92
C ASP A 103 12.98 6.96 15.36
N ARG A 104 12.23 7.51 16.31
CA ARG A 104 12.63 7.54 17.73
C ARG A 104 12.55 6.19 18.44
N TYR A 105 11.95 5.17 17.84
CA TYR A 105 11.86 3.85 18.44
C TYR A 105 13.11 3.00 18.21
N GLU A 106 13.93 3.35 17.21
CA GLU A 106 15.21 2.68 16.96
C GLU A 106 16.33 3.25 17.87
N ASP A 107 16.23 4.52 18.30
CA ASP A 107 17.25 5.23 19.09
C ASP A 107 17.05 5.18 20.62
N ASN A 108 15.99 4.52 21.10
CA ASN A 108 15.77 4.38 22.54
C ASN A 108 16.76 3.36 23.14
N GLU A 109 17.85 3.87 23.73
CA GLU A 109 18.89 3.12 24.48
C GLU A 109 18.35 2.21 25.59
N LEU A 110 17.08 2.32 25.99
CA LEU A 110 16.44 1.48 27.01
C LEU A 110 16.04 0.07 26.51
N ILE A 111 16.29 -0.25 25.23
CA ILE A 111 15.84 -1.51 24.59
C ILE A 111 17.02 -2.40 24.14
N THR A 112 18.27 -2.04 24.49
CA THR A 112 19.45 -2.92 24.29
C THR A 112 19.94 -3.44 25.65
#